data_AF-K9DIU7-F1
#
_entry.id   AF-K9DIU7-F1
#
_cell.length_a   1.000
_cell.length_b   1.000
_cell.length_c   1.000
_cell.angle_alpha   90.00
_cell.angle_beta   90.00
_cell.angle_gamma   90.00
#
_symmetry.space_group_name_H-M   'P 1'
#
loop_
_entity.id
_entity.type
_entity.pdbx_description
1 polymer ?
#
loop_
_entity_poly.entity_id
_entity_poly.type
_entity_poly.pdbx_seq_one_letter_code
_entity_poly.pdbx_strand_id
1 'polypeptide(L)'
;MLLSQEFLSQYPDFPEHQSEMSKFVYYRTYSRWLPEENRRETWKETCARAVEYNCSLAPTLKEEAEQLFHNIFNLKQFVSGRSLWIGGTEAAKKAPLAGFNCSFLVIDTLQAFADLFYLLMVGTGVGFRILPEDVKKLPSFRNDVTLKCFYHGDEPWGNPTTTFEHISDKSAKIIVGDSKEGWVTALELYLDVMAHNIDENIKFLYMDFSRIRPKGTPLKTFGG
;
A
#
# COMPACT_ATOMS: atom_id res chain seq x y z
N MET A 1 0.92 25.96 3.45
CA MET A 1 0.65 25.36 4.77
C MET A 1 -0.32 26.27 5.48
N LEU A 2 -1.42 25.71 5.98
CA LEU A 2 -2.43 26.45 6.75
C LEU A 2 -1.93 26.74 8.17
N LEU A 3 -1.15 25.84 8.75
CA LEU A 3 -0.52 25.99 10.06
C LEU A 3 0.80 26.78 9.90
N SER A 4 0.86 27.97 10.49
CA SER A 4 2.08 28.79 10.45
C SER A 4 3.08 28.39 11.53
N GLN A 5 4.35 28.76 11.34
CA GLN A 5 5.39 28.49 12.34
C GLN A 5 5.13 29.23 13.65
N GLU A 6 4.55 30.43 13.59
CA GLU A 6 4.15 31.23 14.75
C GLU A 6 3.00 30.58 15.53
N PHE A 7 2.12 29.84 14.86
CA PHE A 7 1.08 29.06 15.53
C PHE A 7 1.68 27.82 16.19
N LEU A 8 2.50 27.05 15.46
CA LEU A 8 3.10 25.81 15.96
C LEU A 8 4.10 26.04 17.10
N SER A 9 4.77 27.18 17.14
CA SER A 9 5.73 27.53 18.21
C SER A 9 5.07 27.72 19.59
N GLN A 10 3.75 27.88 19.63
CA GLN A 10 2.98 27.97 20.87
C GLN A 10 2.81 26.60 21.55
N TYR A 11 3.15 25.52 20.86
CA TYR A 11 2.97 24.14 21.34
C TYR A 11 4.31 23.47 21.64
N PRO A 12 4.42 22.78 22.81
CA PRO A 12 5.55 21.89 23.06
C PRO A 12 5.51 20.69 22.10
N ASP A 13 6.55 19.87 22.13
CA ASP A 13 6.63 18.68 21.27
C ASP A 13 5.57 17.61 21.62
N PHE A 14 5.14 17.61 22.89
CA PHE A 14 4.10 16.75 23.45
C PHE A 14 3.25 17.56 24.43
N PRO A 15 1.92 17.38 24.49
CA PRO A 15 1.08 18.00 25.52
C PRO A 15 1.45 17.45 26.91
N GLU A 16 1.37 18.30 27.93
CA GLU A 16 1.79 17.98 29.30
C GLU A 16 1.02 16.79 29.90
N HIS A 17 -0.25 16.63 29.53
CA HIS A 17 -1.13 15.56 30.03
C HIS A 17 -0.96 14.23 29.30
N GLN A 18 -0.09 14.12 28.29
CA GLN A 18 0.15 12.84 27.62
C GLN A 18 1.04 11.93 28.47
N SER A 19 0.51 10.77 28.84
CA SER A 19 1.22 9.77 29.65
C SER A 19 2.41 9.12 28.92
N GLU A 20 3.38 8.62 29.67
CA GLU A 20 4.54 7.91 29.11
C GLU A 20 4.15 6.67 28.31
N MET A 21 3.10 5.95 28.73
CA MET A 21 2.56 4.82 27.96
C MET A 21 2.02 5.29 26.59
N SER A 22 1.32 6.43 26.55
CA SER A 22 0.85 7.01 25.29
C SER A 22 2.02 7.42 24.38
N LYS A 23 3.05 8.05 24.94
CA LYS A 23 4.26 8.42 24.19
C LYS A 23 4.97 7.19 23.63
N PHE A 24 5.11 6.12 24.42
CA PHE A 24 5.69 4.86 23.97
C PHE A 24 4.91 4.26 22.79
N VAL A 25 3.57 4.17 22.90
CA VAL A 25 2.70 3.67 21.81
C VAL A 25 2.83 4.55 20.57
N TYR A 26 2.86 5.87 20.74
CA TYR A 26 3.07 6.81 19.63
C TYR A 26 4.39 6.57 18.91
N TYR A 27 5.51 6.51 19.64
CA TYR A 27 6.85 6.35 19.06
C TYR A 27 7.01 5.04 18.28
N ARG A 28 6.43 3.95 18.77
CA ARG A 28 6.50 2.65 18.10
C ARG A 28 5.54 2.49 16.92
N THR A 29 4.48 3.30 16.83
CA THR A 29 3.35 3.05 15.89
C THR A 29 3.16 4.14 14.86
N TYR A 30 3.24 5.42 15.25
CA TYR A 30 2.83 6.56 14.42
C TYR A 30 3.98 7.52 14.09
N SER A 31 5.00 7.55 14.93
CA SER A 31 6.16 8.45 14.78
C SER A 31 7.07 7.98 13.65
N ARG A 32 7.19 8.77 12.58
CA ARG A 32 8.03 8.42 11.42
C ARG A 32 9.50 8.75 11.65
N TRP A 33 10.39 8.04 10.98
CA TRP A 33 11.82 8.39 10.95
C TRP A 33 12.05 9.58 10.02
N LEU A 34 12.82 10.56 10.49
CA LEU A 34 13.26 11.75 9.76
C LEU A 34 14.76 11.60 9.47
N PRO A 35 15.15 11.19 8.24
CA PRO A 35 16.55 10.91 7.92
C PRO A 35 17.47 12.11 8.11
N GLU A 36 17.01 13.30 7.75
CA GLU A 36 17.80 14.55 7.81
C GLU A 36 18.08 14.99 9.26
N GLU A 37 17.15 14.70 10.16
CA GLU A 37 17.23 15.06 11.59
C GLU A 37 17.79 13.92 12.46
N ASN A 38 18.03 12.74 11.87
CA ASN A 38 18.49 11.53 12.55
C ASN A 38 17.68 11.16 13.81
N ARG A 39 16.36 11.36 13.77
CA ARG A 39 15.44 11.07 14.88
C ARG A 39 14.06 10.69 14.34
N ARG A 40 13.15 10.33 15.25
CA ARG A 40 11.74 10.21 14.90
C ARG A 40 10.98 11.52 15.13
N GLU A 41 9.83 11.64 14.47
CA GLU A 41 8.89 12.74 14.67
C GLU A 41 8.48 12.90 16.14
N THR A 42 8.20 14.14 16.54
CA THR A 42 7.47 14.46 17.76
C THR A 42 5.96 14.44 17.52
N TRP A 43 5.16 14.37 18.59
CA TRP A 43 3.70 14.36 18.44
C TRP A 43 3.19 15.62 17.74
N LYS A 44 3.78 16.79 18.05
CA LYS A 44 3.52 18.05 17.34
C LYS A 44 3.75 17.93 15.83
N GLU A 45 4.88 17.39 15.41
CA GLU A 45 5.23 17.23 13.98
C GLU A 45 4.28 16.28 13.26
N THR A 46 3.95 15.14 13.89
CA THR A 46 2.95 14.20 13.34
C THR A 46 1.57 14.85 13.24
N CYS A 47 1.12 15.60 14.25
CA CYS A 47 -0.15 16.34 14.22
C CYS A 47 -0.18 17.33 13.06
N ALA A 48 0.87 18.16 12.93
CA ALA A 48 0.95 19.18 11.88
C ALA A 48 0.88 18.54 10.49
N ARG A 49 1.69 17.50 10.24
CA ARG A 49 1.69 16.76 8.96
C ARG A 49 0.32 16.14 8.66
N ALA A 50 -0.32 15.52 9.65
CA ALA A 50 -1.60 14.86 9.46
C ALA A 50 -2.75 15.85 9.18
N VAL A 51 -2.76 17.00 9.88
CA VAL A 51 -3.75 18.07 9.69
C VAL A 51 -3.57 18.73 8.32
N GLU A 52 -2.35 19.16 7.98
CA GLU A 52 -2.05 19.75 6.67
C GLU A 52 -2.47 18.82 5.52
N TYR A 53 -2.19 17.53 5.66
CA TYR A 53 -2.67 16.54 4.70
C TYR A 53 -4.18 16.51 4.61
N ASN A 54 -4.89 16.38 5.74
CA ASN A 54 -6.35 16.29 5.74
C ASN A 54 -7.01 17.53 5.12
N CYS A 55 -6.54 18.72 5.52
CA CYS A 55 -7.01 20.01 5.03
C CYS A 55 -6.57 20.30 3.58
N SER A 56 -5.69 19.49 2.98
CA SER A 56 -5.36 19.57 1.56
C SER A 56 -6.32 18.78 0.67
N LEU A 57 -7.12 17.88 1.25
CA LEU A 57 -8.05 17.02 0.51
C LEU A 57 -9.35 17.73 0.12
N ALA A 58 -9.68 18.82 0.81
CA ALA A 58 -10.85 19.65 0.54
C ALA A 58 -10.52 21.11 0.90
N PRO A 59 -11.24 22.11 0.36
CA PRO A 59 -11.09 23.49 0.79
C PRO A 59 -11.34 23.62 2.31
N THR A 60 -10.34 24.09 3.05
CA THR A 60 -10.40 24.26 4.50
C THR A 60 -9.85 25.62 4.89
N LEU A 61 -10.53 26.30 5.82
CA LEU A 61 -10.08 27.59 6.35
C LEU A 61 -8.89 27.41 7.29
N LYS A 62 -8.06 28.45 7.42
CA LYS A 62 -6.88 28.41 8.30
C LYS A 62 -7.30 28.18 9.75
N GLU A 63 -8.33 28.86 10.21
CA GLU A 63 -8.85 28.79 11.57
C GLU A 63 -9.39 27.39 11.89
N GLU A 64 -10.00 26.73 10.89
CA GLU A 64 -10.48 25.34 11.01
C GLU A 64 -9.31 24.35 11.15
N ALA A 65 -8.25 24.53 10.36
CA ALA A 65 -7.04 23.72 10.46
C ALA A 65 -6.35 23.90 11.83
N GLU A 66 -6.23 25.13 12.33
CA GLU A 66 -5.67 25.42 13.64
C GLU A 66 -6.50 24.79 14.77
N GLN A 67 -7.83 24.84 14.67
CA GLN A 67 -8.72 24.20 15.64
C GLN A 67 -8.62 22.67 15.61
N LEU A 68 -8.53 22.08 14.42
CA LEU A 68 -8.32 20.64 14.25
C LEU A 68 -6.97 20.22 14.84
N PHE A 69 -5.90 20.96 14.56
CA PHE A 69 -4.58 20.74 15.16
C PHE A 69 -4.65 20.80 16.68
N HIS A 70 -5.28 21.84 17.25
CA HIS A 70 -5.40 21.99 18.69
C HIS A 70 -6.11 20.79 19.33
N ASN A 71 -7.18 20.27 18.70
CA ASN A 71 -7.92 19.13 19.20
C ASN A 71 -7.10 17.83 19.14
N ILE A 72 -6.40 17.58 18.02
CA ILE A 72 -5.56 16.39 17.86
C ILE A 72 -4.36 16.43 18.78
N PHE A 73 -3.65 17.57 18.84
CA PHE A 73 -2.51 17.75 19.73
C PHE A 73 -2.87 17.44 21.17
N ASN A 74 -4.00 17.95 21.65
CA ASN A 74 -4.49 17.73 23.02
C ASN A 74 -5.20 16.40 23.24
N LEU A 75 -5.14 15.46 22.28
CA LEU A 75 -5.73 14.12 22.37
C LEU A 75 -7.27 14.12 22.56
N LYS A 76 -7.94 15.20 22.13
CA LYS A 76 -9.41 15.36 22.23
C LYS A 76 -10.14 14.74 21.04
N GLN A 77 -9.46 14.65 19.90
CA GLN A 77 -9.98 14.09 18.64
C GLN A 77 -8.82 13.46 17.87
N PHE A 78 -9.10 12.49 17.01
CA PHE A 78 -8.08 11.86 16.18
C PHE A 78 -8.56 11.68 14.74
N VAL A 79 -7.63 11.81 13.81
CA VAL A 79 -7.77 11.19 12.49
C VAL A 79 -7.50 9.68 12.62
N SER A 80 -7.79 8.92 11.57
CA SER A 80 -7.48 7.48 11.59
C SER A 80 -5.98 7.23 11.86
N GLY A 81 -5.66 6.11 12.51
CA GLY A 81 -4.26 5.70 12.71
C GLY A 81 -3.48 5.60 11.40
N ARG A 82 -4.17 5.27 10.30
CA ARG A 82 -3.59 5.31 8.95
C ARG A 82 -3.16 6.72 8.57
N SER A 83 -4.04 7.69 8.71
CA SER A 83 -3.75 9.09 8.39
C SER A 83 -2.64 9.67 9.25
N LEU A 84 -2.54 9.27 10.54
CA LEU A 84 -1.40 9.64 11.39
C LEU A 84 -0.06 9.15 10.81
N TRP A 85 -0.02 7.91 10.30
CA TRP A 85 1.20 7.33 9.75
C TRP A 85 1.52 7.78 8.32
N ILE A 86 0.53 7.83 7.43
CA ILE A 86 0.75 8.02 5.99
C ILE A 86 0.40 9.42 5.48
N GLY A 87 -0.45 10.16 6.20
CA GLY A 87 -0.91 11.47 5.77
C GLY A 87 0.25 12.42 5.50
N GLY A 88 0.24 13.11 4.36
CA GLY A 88 1.27 14.10 4.02
C GLY A 88 2.61 13.50 3.61
N THR A 89 2.72 12.17 3.52
CA THR A 89 3.93 11.50 3.02
C THR A 89 3.89 11.34 1.50
N GLU A 90 5.05 11.15 0.88
CA GLU A 90 5.14 10.82 -0.55
C GLU A 90 4.41 9.51 -0.91
N ALA A 91 4.29 8.58 0.05
CA ALA A 91 3.53 7.35 -0.15
C ALA A 91 2.04 7.63 -0.36
N ALA A 92 1.45 8.55 0.42
CA ALA A 92 0.05 8.94 0.25
C ALA A 92 -0.21 9.67 -1.08
N LYS A 93 0.77 10.42 -1.60
CA LYS A 93 0.66 11.07 -2.91
C LYS A 93 0.70 10.07 -4.06
N LYS A 94 1.58 9.07 -3.97
CA LYS A 94 1.76 8.05 -5.02
C LYS A 94 0.64 7.01 -5.03
N ALA A 95 0.14 6.63 -3.87
CA ALA A 95 -0.93 5.65 -3.72
C ALA A 95 -2.02 6.20 -2.79
N PRO A 96 -2.97 7.01 -3.29
CA PRO A 96 -4.03 7.59 -2.49
C PRO A 96 -4.89 6.56 -1.75
N LEU A 97 -5.06 5.37 -2.35
CA LEU A 97 -5.77 4.25 -1.73
C LEU A 97 -5.15 3.82 -0.39
N ALA A 98 -3.85 4.05 -0.19
CA ALA A 98 -3.20 3.77 1.08
C ALA A 98 -3.71 4.66 2.23
N GLY A 99 -4.47 5.72 1.95
CA GLY A 99 -5.19 6.50 2.97
C GLY A 99 -6.39 5.77 3.57
N PHE A 100 -6.91 4.74 2.92
CA PHE A 100 -8.07 3.96 3.36
C PHE A 100 -7.61 2.65 4.00
N ASN A 101 -8.01 2.43 5.25
CA ASN A 101 -7.51 1.29 6.03
C ASN A 101 -8.35 0.01 5.82
N CYS A 102 -9.61 0.17 5.42
CA CYS A 102 -10.54 -0.94 5.16
C CYS A 102 -11.22 -0.74 3.80
N SER A 103 -11.58 -1.83 3.12
CA SER A 103 -12.31 -1.82 1.86
C SER A 103 -13.20 -3.06 1.72
N PHE A 104 -14.10 -3.02 0.75
CA PHE A 104 -14.97 -4.13 0.42
C PHE A 104 -15.09 -4.29 -1.09
N LEU A 105 -15.12 -5.53 -1.58
CA LEU A 105 -15.38 -5.83 -2.99
C LEU A 105 -16.17 -7.12 -3.16
N VAL A 106 -16.72 -7.31 -4.36
CA VAL A 106 -17.39 -8.55 -4.76
C VAL A 106 -16.44 -9.30 -5.68
N ILE A 107 -16.25 -10.60 -5.42
CA ILE A 107 -15.43 -11.47 -6.26
C ILE A 107 -16.31 -12.02 -7.39
N ASP A 108 -16.51 -11.22 -8.44
CA ASP A 108 -17.30 -11.59 -9.61
C ASP A 108 -16.60 -11.38 -10.96
N THR A 109 -15.34 -10.93 -10.93
CA THR A 109 -14.45 -10.81 -12.10
C THR A 109 -13.03 -11.23 -11.72
N LEU A 110 -12.17 -11.49 -12.72
CA LEU A 110 -10.73 -11.73 -12.46
C LEU A 110 -10.04 -10.49 -11.88
N GLN A 111 -10.43 -9.30 -12.34
CA GLN A 111 -9.91 -8.02 -11.84
C GLN A 111 -10.13 -7.87 -10.33
N ALA A 112 -11.26 -8.36 -9.79
CA ALA A 112 -11.54 -8.29 -8.36
C ALA A 112 -10.46 -8.98 -7.50
N PHE A 113 -9.80 -10.02 -8.01
CA PHE A 113 -8.67 -10.66 -7.32
C PHE A 113 -7.40 -9.80 -7.38
N ALA A 114 -7.13 -9.15 -8.51
CA ALA A 114 -6.03 -8.22 -8.68
C ALA A 114 -6.18 -6.99 -7.77
N ASP A 115 -7.38 -6.42 -7.71
CA ASP A 115 -7.72 -5.30 -6.84
C ASP A 115 -7.60 -5.67 -5.35
N LEU A 116 -8.13 -6.84 -4.96
CA LEU A 116 -7.95 -7.41 -3.62
C LEU A 116 -6.46 -7.49 -3.26
N PHE A 117 -5.65 -8.04 -4.18
CA PHE A 117 -4.23 -8.25 -3.94
C PHE A 117 -3.47 -6.93 -3.81
N TYR A 118 -3.76 -5.93 -4.66
CA TYR A 118 -3.18 -4.60 -4.55
C TYR A 118 -3.53 -3.91 -3.23
N LEU A 119 -4.81 -3.93 -2.86
CA LEU A 119 -5.31 -3.30 -1.63
C LEU A 119 -4.64 -3.89 -0.38
N LEU A 120 -4.48 -5.22 -0.33
CA LEU A 120 -3.74 -5.87 0.75
C LEU A 120 -2.26 -5.42 0.80
N MET A 121 -1.61 -5.25 -0.36
CA MET A 121 -0.21 -4.79 -0.43
C MET A 121 -0.02 -3.31 -0.06
N VAL A 122 -1.06 -2.47 -0.15
CA VAL A 122 -1.03 -1.11 0.41
C VAL A 122 -1.48 -1.08 1.89
N GLY A 123 -1.63 -2.26 2.50
CA GLY A 123 -1.97 -2.45 3.90
C GLY A 123 -3.45 -2.23 4.22
N THR A 124 -4.33 -2.21 3.23
CA THR A 124 -5.77 -2.08 3.43
C THR A 124 -6.37 -3.44 3.71
N GLY A 125 -7.15 -3.58 4.79
CA GLY A 125 -7.91 -4.79 5.05
C GLY A 125 -9.11 -4.87 4.10
N VAL A 126 -9.28 -5.96 3.38
CA VAL A 126 -10.35 -6.09 2.39
C VAL A 126 -11.31 -7.21 2.79
N GLY A 127 -12.55 -6.86 3.12
CA GLY A 127 -13.65 -7.82 3.17
C GLY A 127 -14.14 -8.11 1.77
N PHE A 128 -14.59 -9.33 1.50
CA PHE A 128 -15.15 -9.64 0.18
C PHE A 128 -16.38 -10.54 0.27
N ARG A 129 -17.22 -10.46 -0.76
CA ARG A 129 -18.36 -11.35 -0.97
C ARG A 129 -18.07 -12.31 -2.11
N ILE A 130 -18.45 -13.57 -1.92
CA ILE A 130 -18.36 -14.62 -2.95
C ILE A 130 -19.59 -15.53 -2.87
N LEU A 131 -20.72 -15.09 -3.43
CA LEU A 131 -21.95 -15.88 -3.51
C LEU A 131 -21.96 -16.78 -4.76
N PRO A 132 -22.80 -17.82 -4.83
CA PRO A 132 -22.94 -18.64 -6.03
C PRO A 132 -23.25 -17.84 -7.30
N GLU A 133 -23.99 -16.74 -7.20
CA GLU A 133 -24.29 -15.82 -8.31
C GLU A 133 -23.09 -14.97 -8.75
N ASP A 134 -22.16 -14.67 -7.84
CA ASP A 134 -20.91 -13.97 -8.15
C ASP A 134 -19.96 -14.93 -8.89
N VAL A 135 -19.83 -16.16 -8.37
CA VAL A 135 -18.98 -17.21 -8.97
C VAL A 135 -19.44 -17.57 -10.39
N LYS A 136 -20.74 -17.58 -10.66
CA LYS A 136 -21.29 -17.85 -12.01
C LYS A 136 -20.83 -16.85 -13.08
N LYS A 137 -20.37 -15.66 -12.68
CA LYS A 137 -19.85 -14.64 -13.61
C LYS A 137 -18.36 -14.84 -13.94
N LEU A 138 -17.65 -15.65 -13.15
CA LEU A 138 -16.24 -15.95 -13.40
C LEU A 138 -16.10 -16.87 -14.62
N PRO A 139 -15.01 -16.74 -15.39
CA PRO A 139 -14.75 -17.60 -16.53
C PRO A 139 -14.44 -19.04 -16.08
N SER A 140 -14.52 -19.98 -17.02
CA SER A 140 -13.96 -21.31 -16.81
C SER A 140 -12.44 -21.24 -16.76
N PHE A 141 -11.85 -22.01 -15.87
CA PHE A 141 -10.41 -22.10 -15.74
C PHE A 141 -9.86 -23.37 -16.41
N ARG A 142 -8.69 -23.22 -17.01
CA ARG A 142 -7.89 -24.29 -17.61
C ARG A 142 -7.33 -25.20 -16.54
N ASN A 143 -7.30 -26.49 -16.85
CA ASN A 143 -6.64 -27.53 -16.04
C ASN A 143 -5.49 -28.20 -16.80
N ASP A 144 -5.10 -27.66 -17.95
CA ASP A 144 -4.13 -28.21 -18.89
C ASP A 144 -2.81 -27.42 -18.97
N VAL A 145 -2.61 -26.48 -18.04
CA VAL A 145 -1.41 -25.66 -17.92
C VAL A 145 -0.55 -26.19 -16.77
N THR A 146 0.70 -26.54 -17.07
CA THR A 146 1.71 -26.90 -16.07
C THR A 146 2.46 -25.65 -15.62
N LEU A 147 2.37 -25.33 -14.33
CA LEU A 147 3.06 -24.19 -13.71
C LEU A 147 4.44 -24.60 -13.17
N LYS A 148 5.47 -23.80 -13.43
CA LYS A 148 6.79 -23.91 -12.81
C LYS A 148 7.26 -22.57 -12.28
N CYS A 149 7.80 -22.54 -11.07
CA CYS A 149 8.29 -21.32 -10.43
C CYS A 149 9.81 -21.33 -10.36
N PHE A 150 10.43 -20.20 -10.69
CA PHE A 150 11.85 -19.93 -10.47
C PHE A 150 12.00 -18.85 -9.41
N TYR A 151 12.89 -19.07 -8.45
CA TYR A 151 13.10 -18.18 -7.32
C TYR A 151 14.48 -17.54 -7.40
N HIS A 152 14.68 -16.54 -6.54
CA HIS A 152 15.90 -15.75 -6.45
C HIS A 152 17.17 -16.61 -6.50
N GLY A 153 18.05 -16.26 -7.42
CA GLY A 153 19.44 -16.75 -7.54
C GLY A 153 20.41 -15.57 -7.46
N ASP A 154 21.53 -15.62 -8.18
CA ASP A 154 22.53 -14.54 -8.21
C ASP A 154 22.18 -13.37 -9.16
N GLU A 155 20.95 -13.34 -9.69
CA GLU A 155 20.52 -12.35 -10.67
C GLU A 155 20.22 -10.97 -10.05
N PRO A 156 20.44 -9.87 -10.82
CA PRO A 156 20.09 -8.54 -10.35
C PRO A 156 18.58 -8.40 -10.11
N TRP A 157 18.22 -7.86 -8.96
CA TRP A 157 16.84 -7.60 -8.54
C TRP A 157 16.49 -6.11 -8.59
N GLY A 158 15.22 -5.78 -8.40
CA GLY A 158 14.75 -4.41 -8.20
C GLY A 158 14.12 -3.75 -9.42
N ASN A 159 14.06 -4.43 -10.57
CA ASN A 159 13.27 -3.95 -11.70
C ASN A 159 11.77 -4.05 -11.33
N PRO A 160 11.02 -2.93 -11.31
CA PRO A 160 9.66 -2.91 -10.81
C PRO A 160 8.63 -3.49 -11.80
N THR A 161 9.00 -3.70 -13.05
CA THR A 161 8.08 -4.00 -14.15
C THR A 161 7.99 -5.50 -14.42
N THR A 162 6.77 -6.00 -14.50
CA THR A 162 6.48 -7.37 -14.92
C THR A 162 6.50 -7.49 -16.44
N THR A 163 7.10 -8.55 -16.98
CA THR A 163 7.10 -8.86 -18.42
C THR A 163 6.47 -10.22 -18.70
N PHE A 164 5.88 -10.36 -19.89
CA PHE A 164 5.30 -11.60 -20.41
C PHE A 164 6.02 -11.97 -21.70
N GLU A 165 6.59 -13.17 -21.76
CA GLU A 165 7.45 -13.61 -22.86
C GLU A 165 7.03 -15.00 -23.34
N HIS A 166 6.79 -15.17 -24.64
CA HIS A 166 6.65 -16.50 -25.24
C HIS A 166 8.04 -17.13 -25.41
N ILE A 167 8.30 -18.25 -24.72
CA ILE A 167 9.52 -19.05 -24.88
C ILE A 167 9.40 -19.96 -26.11
N SER A 168 8.19 -20.45 -26.38
CA SER A 168 7.84 -21.28 -27.55
C SER A 168 6.33 -21.23 -27.78
N ASP A 169 5.84 -21.83 -28.86
CA ASP A 169 4.41 -21.96 -29.16
C ASP A 169 3.56 -22.56 -28.02
N LYS A 170 4.18 -23.35 -27.13
CA LYS A 170 3.49 -24.00 -26.00
C LYS A 170 3.95 -23.51 -24.64
N SER A 171 4.85 -22.53 -24.57
CA SER A 171 5.48 -22.12 -23.32
C SER A 171 5.58 -20.61 -23.20
N ALA A 172 5.15 -20.07 -22.06
CA ALA A 172 5.29 -18.65 -21.75
C ALA A 172 5.92 -18.45 -20.37
N LYS A 173 6.55 -17.30 -20.17
CA LYS A 173 7.17 -16.87 -18.92
C LYS A 173 6.64 -15.52 -18.49
N ILE A 174 6.24 -15.42 -17.23
CA ILE A 174 5.95 -14.17 -16.52
C ILE A 174 7.16 -13.87 -15.65
N ILE A 175 7.90 -12.80 -15.96
CA ILE A 175 8.99 -12.33 -15.10
C ILE A 175 8.43 -11.25 -14.18
N VAL A 176 8.37 -11.55 -12.89
CA VAL A 176 7.67 -10.73 -11.89
C VAL A 176 8.51 -9.51 -11.52
N GLY A 177 7.91 -8.33 -11.62
CA GLY A 177 8.53 -7.06 -11.21
C GLY A 177 8.55 -6.86 -9.69
N ASP A 178 9.62 -6.26 -9.19
CA ASP A 178 9.84 -5.93 -7.77
C ASP A 178 9.12 -4.65 -7.32
N SER A 179 7.80 -4.62 -7.54
CA SER A 179 6.90 -3.56 -7.08
C SER A 179 5.50 -4.12 -6.83
N LYS A 180 4.68 -3.46 -5.99
CA LYS A 180 3.30 -3.93 -5.75
C LYS A 180 2.54 -4.07 -7.06
N GLU A 181 2.72 -3.09 -7.94
CA GLU A 181 2.15 -3.02 -9.27
C GLU A 181 2.63 -4.19 -10.14
N GLY A 182 3.92 -4.54 -10.10
CA GLY A 182 4.48 -5.71 -10.77
C GLY A 182 3.87 -7.04 -10.27
N TRP A 183 3.71 -7.19 -8.96
CA TRP A 183 3.06 -8.37 -8.38
C TRP A 183 1.58 -8.50 -8.82
N VAL A 184 0.86 -7.38 -8.91
CA VAL A 184 -0.52 -7.36 -9.44
C VAL A 184 -0.55 -7.76 -10.90
N THR A 185 0.26 -7.13 -11.76
CA THR A 185 0.31 -7.47 -13.18
C THR A 185 0.69 -8.94 -13.41
N ALA A 186 1.57 -9.50 -12.59
CA ALA A 186 1.91 -10.92 -12.67
C ALA A 186 0.72 -11.83 -12.33
N LEU A 187 -0.10 -11.45 -11.34
CA LEU A 187 -1.33 -12.17 -11.00
C LEU A 187 -2.37 -12.05 -12.11
N GLU A 188 -2.57 -10.86 -12.68
CA GLU A 188 -3.48 -10.62 -13.81
C GLU A 188 -3.11 -11.51 -15.00
N LEU A 189 -1.85 -11.45 -15.44
CA LEU A 189 -1.34 -12.28 -16.54
C LEU A 189 -1.52 -13.78 -16.27
N TYR A 190 -1.24 -14.22 -15.03
CA TYR A 190 -1.46 -15.61 -14.65
C TYR A 190 -2.95 -16.00 -14.76
N LEU A 191 -3.84 -15.20 -14.19
CA LEU A 191 -5.28 -15.46 -14.23
C LEU A 191 -5.80 -15.46 -15.67
N ASP A 192 -5.33 -14.55 -16.51
CA ASP A 192 -5.70 -14.45 -17.91
C ASP A 192 -5.25 -15.67 -18.73
N VAL A 193 -4.02 -16.16 -18.54
CA VAL A 193 -3.57 -17.43 -19.14
C VAL A 193 -4.47 -18.58 -18.71
N MET A 194 -4.79 -18.65 -17.42
CA MET A 194 -5.63 -19.70 -16.86
C MET A 194 -7.11 -19.59 -17.26
N ALA A 195 -7.59 -18.42 -17.67
CA ALA A 195 -8.97 -18.17 -18.04
C ALA A 195 -9.25 -18.15 -19.54
N HIS A 196 -8.30 -18.64 -20.37
CA HIS A 196 -8.38 -18.60 -21.84
C HIS A 196 -8.34 -17.19 -22.46
N ASN A 197 -7.95 -16.17 -21.69
CA ASN A 197 -7.85 -14.79 -22.20
C ASN A 197 -6.55 -14.56 -22.98
N ILE A 198 -5.51 -15.37 -22.72
CA ILE A 198 -4.20 -15.29 -23.37
C ILE A 198 -3.81 -16.68 -23.91
N ASP A 199 -3.54 -16.74 -25.22
CA ASP A 199 -2.98 -17.86 -25.98
C ASP A 199 -3.26 -19.28 -25.43
N GLU A 200 -4.29 -19.93 -25.99
CA GLU A 200 -4.73 -21.28 -25.61
C GLU A 200 -3.69 -22.38 -25.87
N ASN A 201 -2.65 -22.10 -26.67
CA ASN A 201 -1.60 -23.06 -26.99
C ASN A 201 -0.61 -23.25 -25.83
N ILE A 202 -0.52 -22.28 -24.91
CA ILE A 202 0.37 -22.35 -23.75
C ILE A 202 0.01 -23.56 -22.90
N LYS A 203 0.90 -24.55 -22.80
CA LYS A 203 0.77 -25.72 -21.89
C LYS A 203 1.75 -25.66 -20.72
N PHE A 204 2.79 -24.82 -20.82
CA PHE A 204 3.77 -24.62 -19.76
C PHE A 204 3.88 -23.12 -19.43
N LEU A 205 3.57 -22.75 -18.20
CA LEU A 205 3.71 -21.39 -17.72
C LEU A 205 4.83 -21.33 -16.67
N TYR A 206 5.75 -20.41 -16.87
CA TYR A 206 6.89 -20.19 -15.98
C TYR A 206 6.72 -18.88 -15.22
N MET A 207 6.64 -18.93 -13.89
CA MET A 207 6.66 -17.76 -13.02
C MET A 207 8.09 -17.52 -12.54
N ASP A 208 8.70 -16.41 -12.94
CA ASP A 208 10.09 -16.09 -12.65
C ASP A 208 10.18 -14.94 -11.64
N PHE A 209 10.56 -15.28 -10.40
CA PHE A 209 10.71 -14.36 -9.28
C PHE A 209 12.17 -13.92 -9.08
N SER A 210 13.08 -14.15 -10.03
CA SER A 210 14.51 -13.83 -9.86
C SER A 210 14.76 -12.36 -9.53
N ARG A 211 13.93 -11.47 -10.09
CA ARG A 211 14.01 -10.00 -9.93
C ARG A 211 13.48 -9.48 -8.59
N ILE A 212 12.85 -10.30 -7.78
CA ILE A 212 12.27 -9.89 -6.49
C ILE A 212 13.37 -9.67 -5.46
N ARG A 213 13.27 -8.56 -4.70
CA ARG A 213 14.24 -8.24 -3.65
C ARG A 213 14.31 -9.35 -2.58
N PRO A 214 15.50 -9.58 -1.99
CA PRO A 214 15.66 -10.59 -0.94
C PRO A 214 14.95 -10.20 0.36
N LYS A 215 14.74 -11.22 1.21
CA LYS A 215 14.14 -11.03 2.54
C LYS A 215 14.99 -10.08 3.39
N GLY A 216 14.33 -9.10 4.02
CA GLY A 216 14.96 -8.10 4.88
C GLY A 216 15.39 -6.82 4.14
N THR A 217 15.21 -6.74 2.82
CA THR A 217 15.37 -5.48 2.09
C THR A 217 14.28 -4.48 2.52
N PRO A 218 14.64 -3.27 2.98
CA PRO A 218 13.67 -2.28 3.43
C PRO A 218 12.66 -1.89 2.36
N LEU A 219 11.41 -1.70 2.76
CA LEU A 219 10.37 -1.14 1.91
C LEU A 219 10.41 0.39 2.01
N LYS A 220 10.64 1.08 0.88
CA LYS A 220 10.82 2.55 0.87
C LYS A 220 9.61 3.33 1.39
N THR A 221 8.40 2.77 1.28
CA THR A 221 7.14 3.47 1.60
C THR A 221 6.35 2.85 2.75
N PHE A 222 6.80 1.72 3.31
CA PHE A 222 6.17 1.03 4.43
C PHE A 222 7.20 0.80 5.54
N GLY A 223 6.76 0.66 6.79
CA GLY A 223 7.67 0.63 7.96
C GLY A 223 8.44 -0.68 8.16
N GLY A 224 8.44 -1.58 7.17
CA GLY A 224 9.04 -2.93 7.24
C GLY A 224 10.19 -3.11 6.26
#